data_AF-A0A7Y0BQY5-F1
#
_entry.id   AF-A0A7Y0BQY5-F1
#
_cell.length_a   1.000
_cell.length_b   1.000
_cell.length_c   1.000
_cell.angle_alpha   90.00
_cell.angle_beta   90.00
_cell.angle_gamma   90.00
#
_symmetry.space_group_name_H-M   'P 1'
#
loop_
_entity.id
_entity.type
_entity.pdbx_description
1 polymer ?
#
loop_
_entity_poly.entity_id
_entity_poly.type
_entity_poly.pdbx_seq_one_letter_code
_entity_poly.pdbx_strand_id
1 'polypeptide(L)'
;MTPTLAPTAPSRAPSRLADGCYVALRLTGWLAVTLGCVAALWLLFFAALGNFSFSGTVLQLDNFASRYVAADAARQDRFRLFFWLASAVLFAALAFFRRHSLGDLSPAANPTCKERDHGR
;
A
#
# COMPACT_ATOMS: atom_id res chain seq x y z
N MET A 1 -46.98 9.00 -41.29
CA MET A 1 -45.92 9.78 -40.62
C MET A 1 -45.87 9.32 -39.16
N THR A 2 -44.99 8.39 -38.84
CA THR A 2 -44.83 7.81 -37.49
C THR A 2 -43.51 8.30 -36.91
N PRO A 3 -43.51 9.10 -35.81
CA PRO A 3 -42.27 9.59 -35.23
C PRO A 3 -41.53 8.45 -34.51
N THR A 4 -40.29 8.23 -34.92
CA THR A 4 -39.34 7.29 -34.30
C THR A 4 -38.91 7.86 -32.94
N LEU A 5 -39.27 7.19 -31.84
CA LEU A 5 -38.75 7.52 -30.51
C LEU A 5 -37.27 7.15 -30.44
N ALA A 6 -36.41 8.16 -30.22
CA ALA A 6 -34.99 7.99 -30.01
C ALA A 6 -34.71 7.22 -28.70
N PRO A 7 -33.69 6.35 -28.64
CA PRO A 7 -33.31 5.68 -27.40
C PRO A 7 -32.69 6.70 -26.45
N THR A 8 -33.25 6.83 -25.25
CA THR A 8 -32.63 7.56 -24.15
C THR A 8 -31.35 6.83 -23.70
N ALA A 9 -30.20 7.45 -23.97
CA ALA A 9 -28.90 6.92 -23.53
C ALA A 9 -28.86 6.80 -21.98
N PRO A 10 -28.29 5.72 -21.42
CA PRO A 10 -28.27 5.53 -19.98
C PRO A 10 -27.35 6.56 -19.29
N SER A 11 -27.82 7.04 -18.14
CA SER A 11 -27.12 7.98 -17.25
C SER A 11 -25.75 7.45 -16.82
N ARG A 12 -24.69 8.19 -17.18
CA ARG A 12 -23.26 7.86 -16.95
C ARG A 12 -22.76 8.17 -15.52
N ALA A 13 -23.66 8.36 -14.56
CA ALA A 13 -23.35 8.80 -13.20
C ALA A 13 -22.62 7.79 -12.27
N PRO A 14 -22.82 6.46 -12.35
CA PRO A 14 -22.18 5.52 -11.40
C PRO A 14 -20.69 5.25 -11.65
N SER A 15 -20.14 5.73 -12.77
CA SER A 15 -18.75 5.46 -13.17
C SER A 15 -17.71 6.09 -12.22
N ARG A 16 -17.82 7.38 -11.90
CA ARG A 16 -16.80 8.10 -11.12
C ARG A 16 -16.65 7.63 -9.67
N LEU A 17 -17.77 7.22 -9.05
CA LEU A 17 -17.74 6.67 -7.69
C LEU A 17 -17.16 5.26 -7.68
N ALA A 18 -17.52 4.42 -8.67
CA ALA A 18 -16.94 3.10 -8.84
C ALA A 18 -15.43 3.17 -9.10
N ASP A 19 -14.99 4.11 -9.96
CA ASP A 19 -13.58 4.37 -10.26
C ASP A 19 -12.83 4.84 -9.00
N GLY A 20 -13.42 5.76 -8.23
CA GLY A 20 -12.85 6.23 -6.96
C GLY A 20 -12.69 5.10 -5.94
N CYS A 21 -13.70 4.24 -5.79
CA CYS A 21 -13.65 3.06 -4.93
C CYS A 21 -12.59 2.05 -5.38
N TYR A 22 -12.47 1.80 -6.70
CA TYR A 22 -11.45 0.92 -7.25
C TYR A 22 -10.04 1.44 -6.94
N VAL A 23 -9.80 2.73 -7.18
CA VAL A 23 -8.52 3.39 -6.88
C VAL A 23 -8.22 3.32 -5.39
N ALA A 24 -9.19 3.61 -4.53
CA ALA A 24 -9.02 3.56 -3.08
C ALA A 24 -8.68 2.14 -2.60
N LEU A 25 -9.38 1.11 -3.08
CA LEU A 25 -9.11 -0.28 -2.71
C LEU A 25 -7.73 -0.74 -3.19
N ARG A 26 -7.36 -0.39 -4.42
CA ARG A 26 -6.05 -0.72 -4.99
C ARG A 26 -4.92 0.00 -4.25
N LEU A 27 -5.10 1.27 -3.92
CA LEU A 27 -4.16 2.04 -3.10
C LEU A 27 -4.04 1.47 -1.70
N THR A 28 -5.14 1.06 -1.08
CA THR A 28 -5.15 0.45 0.26
C THR A 28 -4.41 -0.89 0.26
N GLY A 29 -4.70 -1.76 -0.72
CA GLY A 29 -3.98 -3.02 -0.87
C GLY A 29 -2.48 -2.80 -1.11
N TRP A 30 -2.13 -1.79 -1.90
CA TRP A 30 -0.74 -1.39 -2.06
C TRP A 30 -0.15 -0.90 -0.72
N LEU A 31 -0.78 0.04 -0.01
CA LEU A 31 -0.27 0.51 1.28
C LEU A 31 -0.07 -0.63 2.28
N ALA A 32 -1.05 -1.55 2.39
CA ALA A 32 -0.99 -2.69 3.28
C ALA A 32 0.22 -3.59 2.99
N VAL A 33 0.47 -3.94 1.72
CA VAL A 33 1.64 -4.75 1.36
C VAL A 33 2.94 -3.99 1.63
N THR A 34 2.99 -2.67 1.41
CA THR A 34 4.23 -1.89 1.65
C THR A 34 4.55 -1.85 3.14
N LEU A 35 3.54 -1.58 3.97
CA LEU A 35 3.68 -1.58 5.43
C LEU A 35 4.03 -2.97 5.95
N GLY A 36 3.42 -4.03 5.39
CA GLY A 36 3.77 -5.42 5.70
C GLY A 36 5.23 -5.74 5.38
N CYS A 37 5.76 -5.28 4.24
CA CYS A 37 7.18 -5.42 3.91
C CYS A 37 8.09 -4.65 4.88
N VAL A 38 7.73 -3.42 5.28
CA VAL A 38 8.49 -2.65 6.28
C VAL A 38 8.52 -3.41 7.63
N ALA A 39 7.38 -3.94 8.08
CA ALA A 39 7.30 -4.75 9.29
C ALA A 39 8.14 -6.03 9.18
N ALA A 40 8.10 -6.71 8.03
CA ALA A 40 8.93 -7.89 7.77
C ALA A 40 10.44 -7.55 7.80
N LEU A 41 10.85 -6.39 7.27
CA LEU A 41 12.25 -5.94 7.34
C LEU A 41 12.70 -5.68 8.78
N TRP A 42 11.86 -5.05 9.61
CA TRP A 42 12.15 -4.91 11.05
C TRP A 42 12.26 -6.28 11.73
N LEU A 43 11.36 -7.21 11.44
CA LEU A 43 11.43 -8.57 11.97
C LEU A 43 12.72 -9.28 11.53
N LEU A 44 13.08 -9.18 10.25
CA LEU A 44 14.32 -9.75 9.72
C LEU A 44 15.56 -9.11 10.33
N PHE A 45 15.53 -7.82 10.66
CA PHE A 45 16.60 -7.14 11.37
C PHE A 45 16.81 -7.74 12.76
N PHE A 46 15.74 -7.91 13.55
CA PHE A 46 15.83 -8.57 14.85
C PHE A 46 16.24 -10.04 14.72
N ALA A 47 15.76 -10.73 13.68
CA ALA A 47 16.17 -12.10 13.40
C ALA A 47 17.66 -12.20 13.09
N ALA A 48 18.19 -11.29 12.29
CA ALA A 48 19.62 -11.21 11.99
C ALA A 48 20.44 -10.94 13.25
N LEU A 49 20.00 -10.02 14.12
CA LEU A 49 20.64 -9.79 15.43
C LEU A 49 20.55 -11.00 16.37
N GLY A 50 19.51 -11.82 16.20
CA GLY A 50 19.27 -13.07 16.92
C GLY A 50 19.91 -14.31 16.28
N ASN A 51 20.82 -14.14 15.31
CA ASN A 51 21.46 -15.22 14.55
C ASN A 51 20.44 -16.17 13.89
N PHE A 52 19.34 -15.62 13.38
CA PHE A 52 18.21 -16.34 12.76
C PHE A 52 17.56 -17.42 13.63
N SER A 53 17.78 -17.37 14.95
CA SER A 53 17.10 -18.23 15.92
C SER A 53 15.86 -17.54 16.47
N PHE A 54 14.78 -18.30 16.69
CA PHE A 54 13.57 -17.78 17.32
C PHE A 54 13.86 -17.21 18.72
N SER A 55 14.59 -17.95 19.55
CA SER A 55 14.96 -17.50 20.90
C SER A 55 15.83 -16.25 20.86
N GLY A 56 16.79 -16.18 19.94
CA GLY A 56 17.63 -14.99 19.75
C GLY A 56 16.83 -13.78 19.29
N THR A 57 15.90 -13.95 18.35
CA THR A 57 15.03 -12.88 17.85
C THR A 57 14.17 -12.30 18.97
N VAL A 58 13.53 -13.17 19.76
CA VAL A 58 12.69 -12.75 20.89
C VAL A 58 13.54 -12.05 21.96
N LEU A 59 14.75 -12.53 22.24
CA LEU A 59 15.67 -11.89 23.17
C LEU A 59 16.06 -10.48 22.71
N GLN A 60 16.34 -10.29 21.43
CA GLN A 60 16.67 -8.95 20.89
C GLN A 60 15.47 -8.00 20.96
N LEU A 61 14.26 -8.51 20.70
CA LEU A 61 13.03 -7.73 20.83
C LEU A 61 12.75 -7.34 22.29
N ASP A 62 12.96 -8.26 23.23
CA ASP A 62 12.81 -8.00 24.67
C ASP A 62 13.81 -6.95 25.16
N ASN A 63 15.08 -7.07 24.74
CA ASN A 63 16.11 -6.07 25.04
C ASN A 63 15.73 -4.69 24.51
N PHE A 64 15.20 -4.61 23.28
CA PHE A 64 14.73 -3.36 22.69
C PHE A 64 13.58 -2.75 23.50
N ALA A 65 12.57 -3.56 23.85
CA ALA A 65 11.42 -3.11 24.63
C ALA A 65 11.82 -2.66 26.05
N SER A 66 12.65 -3.45 26.73
CA SER A 66 13.16 -3.16 28.07
C SER A 66 13.93 -1.83 28.09
N ARG A 67 14.82 -1.60 27.12
CA ARG A 67 15.58 -0.35 27.00
C ARG A 67 14.68 0.86 26.71
N TYR A 68 13.62 0.67 25.95
CA TYR A 68 12.64 1.72 25.68
C TYR A 68 11.80 2.07 26.91
N VAL A 69 11.29 1.07 27.64
CA VAL A 69 10.47 1.28 28.86
C VAL A 69 11.31 1.88 30.00
N ALA A 70 12.57 1.46 30.14
CA ALA A 70 13.47 1.98 31.17
C ALA A 70 13.95 3.42 30.91
N ALA A 71 13.72 3.98 29.71
CA ALA A 71 14.16 5.31 29.35
C ALA A 71 13.18 6.39 29.84
N ASP A 72 13.70 7.55 30.26
CA ASP A 72 12.89 8.72 30.61
C ASP A 72 12.06 9.24 29.42
N ALA A 73 10.97 9.97 29.68
CA ALA A 73 10.03 10.43 28.65
C ALA A 73 10.71 11.17 27.46
N ALA A 74 11.65 12.08 27.74
CA ALA A 74 12.38 12.80 26.69
C ALA A 74 13.25 11.88 25.80
N ARG A 75 13.72 10.75 26.33
CA ARG A 75 14.50 9.75 25.58
C ARG A 75 13.59 8.82 24.78
N GLN A 76 12.42 8.48 25.32
CA GLN A 76 11.40 7.72 24.60
C GLN A 76 10.92 8.46 23.35
N ASP A 77 10.71 9.77 23.42
CA ASP A 77 10.29 10.57 22.25
C ASP A 77 11.34 10.56 21.15
N ARG A 78 12.61 10.69 21.53
CA ARG A 78 13.73 10.63 20.57
C ARG A 78 13.87 9.24 19.96
N PHE A 79 13.65 8.20 20.75
CA PHE A 79 13.65 6.82 20.28
C PHE A 79 12.52 6.56 19.28
N ARG A 80 11.29 7.00 19.59
CA ARG A 80 10.15 6.94 18.67
C ARG A 80 10.43 7.70 17.38
N LEU A 81 11.01 8.90 17.48
CA LEU A 81 11.38 9.70 16.31
C LEU A 81 12.32 8.94 15.39
N PHE A 82 13.40 8.35 15.92
CA PHE A 82 14.33 7.57 15.10
C PHE A 82 13.68 6.32 14.50
N PHE A 83 12.85 5.60 15.27
CA PHE A 83 12.11 4.44 14.77
C PHE A 83 11.18 4.81 13.61
N TRP A 84 10.41 5.89 13.75
CA TRP A 84 9.51 6.36 12.70
C TRP A 84 10.25 6.90 11.49
N LEU A 85 11.36 7.60 11.70
CA LEU A 85 12.19 8.11 10.60
C LEU A 85 12.81 6.95 9.81
N ALA A 86 13.38 5.95 10.48
CA ALA A 86 13.88 4.75 9.81
C ALA A 86 12.77 4.01 9.06
N SER A 87 11.59 3.88 9.68
CA SER A 87 10.42 3.25 9.05
C SER A 87 9.94 4.05 7.83
N ALA A 88 9.95 5.38 7.88
CA ALA A 88 9.60 6.25 6.75
C ALA A 88 10.60 6.10 5.60
N VAL A 89 11.91 5.98 5.89
CA VAL A 89 12.95 5.72 4.87
C VAL A 89 12.74 4.37 4.21
N LEU A 90 12.52 3.31 5.00
CA LEU A 90 12.22 1.97 4.47
C LEU A 90 10.96 1.96 3.63
N PHE A 91 9.90 2.62 4.11
CA PHE A 91 8.64 2.77 3.39
C PHE A 91 8.87 3.52 2.08
N ALA A 92 9.57 4.65 2.08
CA ALA A 92 9.85 5.43 0.87
C ALA A 92 10.65 4.63 -0.16
N ALA A 93 11.67 3.87 0.28
CA ALA A 93 12.44 3.00 -0.59
C ALA A 93 11.55 1.92 -1.23
N LEU A 94 10.80 1.16 -0.42
CA LEU A 94 9.89 0.11 -0.92
C LEU A 94 8.78 0.68 -1.80
N ALA A 95 8.20 1.81 -1.41
CA ALA A 95 7.20 2.52 -2.18
C ALA A 95 7.75 2.94 -3.55
N PHE A 96 8.97 3.47 -3.59
CA PHE A 96 9.64 3.85 -4.83
C PHE A 96 9.86 2.64 -5.74
N PHE A 97 10.37 1.52 -5.23
CA PHE A 97 10.54 0.31 -6.04
C PHE A 97 9.20 -0.25 -6.51
N ARG A 98 8.17 -0.21 -5.65
CA ARG A 98 6.84 -0.77 -5.96
C ARG A 98 5.89 0.21 -6.65
N ARG A 99 6.35 1.41 -7.00
CA ARG A 99 5.56 2.41 -7.75
C ARG A 99 5.08 1.87 -9.10
N HIS A 100 5.84 0.97 -9.71
CA HIS A 100 5.48 0.34 -10.99
C HIS A 100 4.17 -0.44 -10.90
N SER A 101 3.87 -1.06 -9.75
CA SER A 101 2.60 -1.78 -9.51
C SER A 101 1.36 -0.88 -9.48
N LEU A 102 1.54 0.44 -9.34
CA LEU A 102 0.46 1.43 -9.42
C LEU A 102 0.31 2.02 -10.83
N GLY A 103 1.31 1.86 -11.71
CA GLY A 103 1.26 2.38 -13.09
C GLY A 103 0.14 1.77 -13.92
N ASP A 104 -0.27 0.54 -13.60
CA ASP A 104 -1.38 -0.19 -14.24
C ASP A 104 -2.77 0.42 -13.96
N LEU A 105 -2.89 1.39 -13.05
CA LEU A 105 -4.13 2.16 -12.84
C LEU A 105 -4.35 3.24 -13.91
N SER A 106 -3.39 3.48 -14.82
CA SER A 106 -3.55 4.51 -15.86
C SER A 106 -4.63 4.11 -16.87
N PRO A 107 -5.69 4.94 -17.09
CA PRO A 107 -6.76 4.65 -18.05
C PRO A 107 -6.30 4.44 -19.49
N ALA A 108 -5.07 4.87 -19.82
CA ALA A 108 -4.46 4.70 -21.14
C ALA A 108 -4.01 3.25 -21.43
N ALA A 109 -3.93 2.38 -20.41
CA ALA A 109 -3.44 1.01 -20.55
C ALA A 109 -4.51 0.00 -20.96
N ASN A 110 -5.79 0.42 -21.10
CA ASN A 110 -6.86 -0.49 -21.47
C ASN A 110 -7.42 -0.18 -22.88
N PRO A 111 -6.84 -0.74 -23.96
CA PRO A 111 -7.36 -0.61 -25.32
C PRO A 111 -8.61 -1.49 -25.58
N THR A 112 -9.49 -1.67 -24.58
CA THR A 112 -10.76 -2.39 -24.75
C THR A 112 -11.94 -1.42 -24.87
N CYS A 113 -11.83 -0.45 -25.77
CA CYS A 113 -13.00 0.10 -26.47
C CYS A 113 -12.88 -0.29 -27.94
N LYS A 114 -12.66 -1.58 -28.20
CA LYS A 114 -12.98 -2.17 -29.50
C LYS A 114 -14.40 -2.71 -29.38
N GLU A 115 -15.35 -1.79 -29.37
CA GLU A 115 -16.73 -2.06 -29.70
C GLU A 115 -16.72 -2.79 -31.04
N ARG A 116 -17.00 -4.10 -31.03
CA ARG A 116 -17.24 -4.82 -32.27
C ARG A 116 -18.60 -4.36 -32.74
N ASP A 117 -18.56 -3.39 -33.65
CA ASP A 117 -19.61 -3.12 -34.60
C ASP A 117 -19.89 -4.41 -35.38
N HIS A 118 -20.83 -5.21 -34.87
CA HIS A 118 -21.39 -6.37 -35.57
C HIS A 118 -22.68 -5.92 -36.24
N GLY A 119 -22.56 -4.96 -37.14
CA GLY A 119 -23.56 -4.66 -38.16
C GLY A 119 -23.14 -5.28 -39.49
N ARG A 120 -23.62 -6.50 -39.78
CA ARG A 120 -23.97 -6.99 -41.12
C ARG A 120 -24.98 -8.12 -41.01
#